data_AF-A0A0G2E8G8-F1
#
_entry.id   AF-A0A0G2E8G8-F1
#
_cell.length_a   1.000
_cell.length_b   1.000
_cell.length_c   1.000
_cell.angle_alpha   90.00
_cell.angle_beta   90.00
_cell.angle_gamma   90.00
#
_symmetry.space_group_name_H-M   'P 1'
#
loop_
_entity.id
_entity.type
_entity.pdbx_description
1 polymer ?
#
loop_
_entity_poly.entity_id
_entity_poly.type
_entity_poly.pdbx_seq_one_letter_code
_entity_poly.pdbx_strand_id
1 'polypeptide(L)'
;MSIFPYIYYMISSFGITKDEKQIAMYAGMVTSAFAFAEFMTGVMWGRLSDRFGRKPILLTGLAGTGLSMLMFGFAQNLPMALLARALGGLLNGNIGVLQTTVAEVVTVESQQPRAYSIMPFVWCLGSIIGSGLGGTLAQPAKGYPTVFLPGSLFDKFPYLLPNLVCAAVVCFSLIVGILFLEETHEDKKDRFDLGLEIGKWMMRKVRGQSEPELSVDAKKTYLEEACYLLAEESEDEQPPGYRSTEGSPRLPSISSAASLRTPPRAAPKPSMRSAFTPQVMLNIIGYGILAFHTISFEQLLPVLLSMPKSSEPPSLPFKFIGGFALPTKTIGFILSAQGFFQMIVQIFIFPVVSRKFGPLKTFRAVIFAYPFLYTLTPYLTLLPETMRMSGVLLVLIWKVTAQSLAYPPLAIMLANSAPSKKVLGTLNGVAASSASLCRAFGPTVSGGIQSAGLSLGYSGLAWWTCAFVAIIGATESIWMREINKRFEKSESEAPSDYQQDEEAGLGEPLNPAALSASNIASDGPPMQGGQTLYDGSASDSDEEYGNGSHPTSKEHF
;
A
#
# COMPACT_ATOMS: atom_id res chain seq x y z
N MET A 1 14.41 -8.87 -0.59
CA MET A 1 15.24 -8.26 -1.65
C MET A 1 16.59 -8.95 -1.86
N SER A 2 17.32 -9.35 -0.82
CA SER A 2 18.69 -9.91 -0.91
C SER A 2 18.92 -11.07 -1.89
N ILE A 3 17.88 -11.82 -2.26
CA ILE A 3 17.92 -12.90 -3.26
C ILE A 3 18.11 -12.40 -4.71
N PHE A 4 17.58 -11.24 -5.08
CA PHE A 4 17.54 -10.79 -6.48
C PHE A 4 18.91 -10.58 -7.15
N PRO A 5 19.96 -10.04 -6.48
CA PRO A 5 21.30 -9.89 -7.06
C PRO A 5 22.00 -11.19 -7.49
N TYR A 6 21.59 -12.36 -6.96
CA TYR A 6 22.31 -13.61 -7.18
C TYR A 6 21.45 -14.80 -7.64
N ILE A 7 20.12 -14.68 -7.68
CA ILE A 7 19.23 -15.81 -7.98
C ILE A 7 19.51 -16.47 -9.34
N TYR A 8 19.84 -15.69 -10.38
CA TYR A 8 20.23 -16.23 -11.69
C TYR A 8 21.45 -17.16 -11.56
N TYR A 9 22.51 -16.68 -10.89
CA TYR A 9 23.74 -17.43 -10.68
C TYR A 9 23.56 -18.62 -9.73
N MET A 10 22.63 -18.55 -8.78
CA MET A 10 22.26 -19.67 -7.90
C MET A 10 21.63 -20.81 -8.68
N ILE A 11 20.62 -20.52 -9.51
CA ILE A 11 19.99 -21.50 -10.40
C ILE A 11 20.98 -22.06 -11.41
N SER A 12 21.82 -21.20 -12.02
CA SER A 12 22.90 -21.62 -12.92
C SER A 12 23.86 -22.61 -12.22
N SER A 13 24.28 -22.32 -10.99
CA SER A 13 25.19 -23.19 -10.22
C SER A 13 24.59 -24.53 -9.78
N PHE A 14 23.28 -24.75 -9.93
CA PHE A 14 22.65 -26.03 -9.65
C PHE A 14 22.70 -27.03 -10.83
N GLY A 15 23.09 -26.60 -12.04
CA GLY A 15 23.29 -27.50 -13.19
C GLY A 15 22.05 -28.28 -13.67
N ILE A 16 20.84 -27.84 -13.29
CA ILE A 16 19.55 -28.54 -13.51
C ILE A 16 19.24 -28.73 -15.00
N THR A 17 19.72 -27.82 -15.84
CA THR A 17 19.44 -27.77 -17.26
C THR A 17 20.70 -27.39 -18.02
N LYS A 18 20.86 -27.94 -19.23
CA LYS A 18 21.91 -27.54 -20.17
C LYS A 18 21.52 -26.30 -21.00
N ASP A 19 20.26 -25.89 -20.92
CA ASP A 19 19.71 -24.74 -21.64
C ASP A 19 19.60 -23.53 -20.70
N GLU A 20 20.57 -22.62 -20.78
CA GLU A 20 20.61 -21.40 -19.95
C GLU A 20 19.34 -20.54 -20.09
N LYS A 21 18.62 -20.66 -21.21
CA LYS A 21 17.36 -19.95 -21.45
C LYS A 21 16.31 -20.25 -20.38
N GLN A 22 16.33 -21.46 -19.81
CA GLN A 22 15.41 -21.90 -18.75
C GLN A 22 15.73 -21.34 -17.36
N ILE A 23 16.90 -20.74 -17.13
CA ILE A 23 17.30 -20.17 -15.83
C ILE A 23 16.31 -19.10 -15.37
N ALA A 24 15.77 -18.30 -16.30
CA ALA A 24 14.78 -17.26 -16.01
C ALA A 24 13.49 -17.83 -15.39
N MET A 25 12.98 -18.94 -15.92
CA MET A 25 11.81 -19.64 -15.38
C MET A 25 12.04 -20.16 -13.97
N TYR A 26 13.15 -20.87 -13.73
CA TYR A 26 13.46 -21.43 -12.41
C TYR A 26 13.74 -20.35 -11.36
N ALA A 27 14.40 -19.24 -11.74
CA ALA A 27 14.56 -18.06 -10.87
C ALA A 27 13.20 -17.42 -10.53
N GLY A 28 12.29 -17.38 -11.51
CA GLY A 28 10.88 -17.02 -11.33
C GLY A 28 10.20 -17.90 -10.27
N MET A 29 10.25 -19.22 -10.42
CA MET A 29 9.68 -20.18 -9.48
C MET A 29 10.20 -20.01 -8.04
N VAL A 30 11.51 -19.82 -7.84
CA VAL A 30 12.11 -19.62 -6.51
C VAL A 30 11.78 -18.24 -5.91
N THR A 31 11.55 -17.23 -6.75
CA THR A 31 10.98 -15.95 -6.29
C THR A 31 9.53 -16.17 -5.81
N SER A 32 8.71 -16.79 -6.65
CA SER A 32 7.27 -17.02 -6.47
C SER A 32 6.88 -17.91 -5.29
N ALA A 33 7.65 -18.97 -5.00
CA ALA A 33 7.30 -19.99 -4.01
C ALA A 33 6.99 -19.42 -2.60
N PHE A 34 7.66 -18.33 -2.23
CA PHE A 34 7.37 -17.60 -0.98
C PHE A 34 6.03 -16.89 -1.03
N ALA A 35 5.76 -16.09 -2.07
CA ALA A 35 4.52 -15.32 -2.18
C ALA A 35 3.29 -16.23 -2.35
N PHE A 36 3.46 -17.39 -3.01
CA PHE A 36 2.43 -18.42 -3.08
C PHE A 36 2.12 -19.02 -1.71
N ALA A 37 3.15 -19.37 -0.94
CA ALA A 37 3.00 -19.92 0.41
C ALA A 37 2.43 -18.91 1.41
N GLU A 38 2.89 -17.65 1.36
CA GLU A 38 2.37 -16.51 2.13
C GLU A 38 0.90 -16.24 1.82
N PHE A 39 0.50 -16.29 0.53
CA PHE A 39 -0.90 -16.18 0.13
C PHE A 39 -1.77 -17.32 0.69
N MET A 40 -1.26 -18.56 0.70
CA MET A 40 -1.97 -19.71 1.27
C MET A 40 -2.17 -19.61 2.79
N THR A 41 -1.21 -19.07 3.55
CA THR A 41 -1.28 -19.01 5.02
C THR A 41 -1.71 -17.67 5.59
N GLY A 42 -1.72 -16.57 4.83
CA GLY A 42 -1.98 -15.22 5.34
C GLY A 42 -3.31 -15.07 6.10
N VAL A 43 -4.39 -15.68 5.61
CA VAL A 43 -5.71 -15.68 6.29
C VAL A 43 -5.70 -16.50 7.59
N MET A 44 -4.88 -17.56 7.64
CA MET A 44 -4.67 -18.35 8.86
C MET A 44 -3.89 -17.53 9.90
N TRP A 45 -2.82 -16.85 9.50
CA TRP A 45 -2.02 -16.01 10.40
C TRP A 45 -2.79 -14.80 10.95
N GLY A 46 -3.65 -14.17 10.15
CA GLY A 46 -4.57 -13.14 10.64
C GLY A 46 -5.41 -13.64 11.82
N ARG A 47 -6.21 -14.70 11.57
CA ARG A 47 -7.04 -15.36 12.59
C ARG A 47 -6.26 -15.87 13.80
N LEU A 48 -5.01 -16.31 13.59
CA LEU A 48 -4.14 -16.76 14.67
C LEU A 48 -3.70 -15.58 15.55
N SER A 49 -3.45 -14.40 14.97
CA SER A 49 -3.17 -13.18 15.72
C SER A 49 -4.40 -12.63 16.45
N ASP A 50 -5.61 -12.80 15.91
CA ASP A 50 -6.86 -12.49 16.63
C ASP A 50 -7.09 -13.43 17.82
N ARG A 51 -6.56 -14.66 17.79
CA ARG A 51 -6.70 -15.63 18.89
C ARG A 51 -5.60 -15.50 19.95
N PHE A 52 -4.37 -15.23 19.54
CA PHE A 52 -3.18 -15.32 20.41
C PHE A 52 -2.50 -13.96 20.70
N GLY A 53 -2.89 -12.87 20.02
CA GLY A 53 -2.22 -11.56 20.09
C GLY A 53 -1.36 -11.27 18.86
N ARG A 54 -1.08 -9.99 18.59
CA ARG A 54 -0.24 -9.54 17.47
C ARG A 54 1.23 -9.88 17.70
N LYS A 55 1.75 -9.62 18.90
CA LYS A 55 3.18 -9.77 19.25
C LYS A 55 3.69 -11.21 19.06
N PRO A 56 3.11 -12.25 19.67
CA PRO A 56 3.66 -13.61 19.55
C PRO A 56 3.63 -14.11 18.09
N ILE A 57 2.67 -13.69 17.29
CA ILE A 57 2.57 -14.09 15.88
C ILE A 57 3.62 -13.37 15.02
N LEU A 58 3.83 -12.07 15.20
CA LEU A 58 4.89 -11.32 14.51
C LEU A 58 6.28 -11.89 14.82
N LEU A 59 6.55 -12.22 16.09
CA LEU A 59 7.80 -12.87 16.51
C LEU A 59 7.95 -14.28 15.91
N THR A 60 6.88 -15.08 15.89
CA THR A 60 6.87 -16.40 15.25
C THR A 60 7.25 -16.31 13.76
N GLY A 61 6.66 -15.35 13.03
CA GLY A 61 6.96 -15.17 11.60
C GLY A 61 8.36 -14.62 11.31
N LEU A 62 8.94 -13.82 12.22
CA LEU A 62 10.36 -13.43 12.15
C LEU A 62 11.26 -14.67 12.34
N ALA A 63 11.03 -15.48 13.38
CA ALA A 63 11.82 -16.68 13.63
C ALA A 63 11.75 -17.69 12.47
N GLY A 64 10.55 -17.94 11.92
CA GLY A 64 10.37 -18.79 10.74
C GLY A 64 11.05 -18.25 9.47
N THR A 65 11.07 -16.92 9.30
CA THR A 65 11.83 -16.27 8.21
C THR A 65 13.33 -16.46 8.38
N GLY A 66 13.86 -16.36 9.61
CA GLY A 66 15.27 -16.61 9.91
C GLY A 66 15.67 -18.05 9.58
N LEU A 67 14.87 -19.03 10.02
CA LEU A 67 15.08 -20.46 9.70
C LEU A 67 15.05 -20.72 8.18
N SER A 68 14.10 -20.11 7.47
CA SER A 68 14.01 -20.17 6.01
C SER A 68 15.26 -19.63 5.33
N MET A 69 15.80 -18.49 5.78
CA MET A 69 17.04 -17.91 5.23
C MET A 69 18.23 -18.85 5.43
N LEU A 70 18.39 -19.43 6.63
CA LEU A 70 19.45 -20.41 6.90
C LEU A 70 19.34 -21.62 5.96
N MET A 71 18.15 -22.22 5.83
CA MET A 71 17.93 -23.36 4.94
C MET A 71 18.15 -23.01 3.46
N PHE A 72 17.83 -21.77 3.05
CA PHE A 72 18.09 -21.27 1.70
C PHE A 72 19.59 -21.05 1.43
N GLY A 73 20.35 -20.59 2.44
CA GLY A 73 21.80 -20.42 2.35
C GLY A 73 22.58 -21.73 2.14
N PHE A 74 22.06 -22.85 2.65
CA PHE A 74 22.60 -24.19 2.44
C PHE A 74 22.05 -24.90 1.20
N ALA A 75 21.16 -24.28 0.41
CA ALA A 75 20.53 -24.95 -0.73
C ALA A 75 21.54 -25.27 -1.85
N GLN A 76 21.69 -26.56 -2.16
CA GLN A 76 22.56 -27.05 -3.24
C GLN A 76 21.78 -27.49 -4.51
N ASN A 77 20.46 -27.39 -4.49
CA ASN A 77 19.58 -27.78 -5.60
C ASN A 77 18.25 -27.00 -5.56
N LEU A 78 17.53 -27.00 -6.68
CA LEU A 78 16.24 -26.29 -6.82
C LEU A 78 15.15 -26.79 -5.85
N PRO A 79 14.93 -28.10 -5.62
CA PRO A 79 13.95 -28.55 -4.62
C PRO A 79 14.20 -27.98 -3.21
N MET A 80 15.46 -27.97 -2.74
CA MET A 80 15.80 -27.39 -1.44
C MET A 80 15.63 -25.86 -1.44
N ALA A 81 15.98 -25.17 -2.53
CA ALA A 81 15.76 -23.74 -2.68
C ALA A 81 14.26 -23.36 -2.68
N LEU A 82 13.42 -24.13 -3.39
CA LEU A 82 11.96 -23.99 -3.41
C LEU A 82 11.37 -24.27 -2.03
N LEU A 83 11.76 -25.37 -1.38
CA LEU A 83 11.27 -25.74 -0.04
C LEU A 83 11.61 -24.66 1.00
N ALA A 84 12.84 -24.13 0.98
CA ALA A 84 13.24 -23.05 1.89
C ALA A 84 12.46 -21.75 1.65
N ARG A 85 12.19 -21.38 0.39
CA ARG A 85 11.36 -20.22 0.04
C ARG A 85 9.89 -20.42 0.41
N ALA A 86 9.34 -21.60 0.16
CA ALA A 86 7.99 -21.97 0.55
C ALA A 86 7.82 -21.96 2.07
N LEU A 87 8.74 -22.60 2.83
CA LEU A 87 8.73 -22.56 4.30
C LEU A 87 8.77 -21.12 4.83
N GLY A 88 9.58 -20.26 4.21
CA GLY A 88 9.65 -18.84 4.55
C GLY A 88 8.32 -18.10 4.36
N GLY A 89 7.56 -18.40 3.31
CA GLY A 89 6.24 -17.82 3.10
C GLY A 89 5.17 -18.45 4.00
N LEU A 90 5.17 -19.78 4.14
CA LEU A 90 4.24 -20.53 4.99
C LEU A 90 4.28 -20.01 6.43
N LEU A 91 5.48 -19.75 6.95
CA LEU A 91 5.69 -19.27 8.32
C LEU A 91 5.54 -17.75 8.50
N ASN A 92 5.46 -16.95 7.43
CA ASN A 92 5.49 -15.49 7.52
C ASN A 92 4.17 -14.85 7.07
N GLY A 93 3.23 -14.70 8.03
CA GLY A 93 2.04 -13.87 7.85
C GLY A 93 2.23 -12.40 8.22
N ASN A 94 3.46 -11.94 8.45
CA ASN A 94 3.70 -10.69 9.18
C ASN A 94 3.21 -9.44 8.46
N ILE A 95 3.12 -9.43 7.12
CA ILE A 95 2.61 -8.27 6.38
C ILE A 95 1.17 -7.95 6.78
N GLY A 96 0.30 -8.97 6.93
CA GLY A 96 -1.08 -8.77 7.36
C GLY A 96 -1.18 -8.36 8.83
N VAL A 97 -0.50 -9.09 9.72
CA VAL A 97 -0.56 -8.82 11.17
C VAL A 97 0.04 -7.45 11.52
N LEU A 98 1.09 -7.02 10.83
CA LEU A 98 1.70 -5.70 11.00
C LEU A 98 0.77 -4.57 10.52
N GLN A 99 0.02 -4.76 9.43
CA GLN A 99 -0.98 -3.78 8.99
C GLN A 99 -2.10 -3.61 10.04
N THR A 100 -2.56 -4.70 10.67
CA THR A 100 -3.52 -4.62 11.78
C THR A 100 -2.89 -3.94 13.01
N THR A 101 -1.67 -4.33 13.40
CA THR A 101 -0.92 -3.72 14.50
C THR A 101 -0.78 -2.20 14.34
N VAL A 102 -0.43 -1.73 13.13
CA VAL A 102 -0.30 -0.29 12.84
C VAL A 102 -1.67 0.41 12.85
N ALA A 103 -2.76 -0.26 12.49
CA ALA A 103 -4.11 0.30 12.61
C ALA A 103 -4.57 0.40 14.08
N GLU A 104 -4.23 -0.59 14.91
CA GLU A 104 -4.58 -0.64 16.35
C GLU A 104 -3.78 0.40 17.16
N VAL A 105 -2.50 0.61 16.86
CA VAL A 105 -1.67 1.66 17.49
C VAL A 105 -2.17 3.07 17.16
N VAL A 106 -2.74 3.29 15.97
CA VAL A 106 -3.04 4.64 15.46
C VAL A 106 -4.52 4.97 15.60
N THR A 107 -4.90 5.18 16.86
CA THR A 107 -6.24 5.60 17.31
C THR A 107 -6.69 6.94 16.71
N VAL A 108 -5.76 7.85 16.43
CA VAL A 108 -6.04 9.19 15.88
C VAL A 108 -6.00 9.18 14.36
N GLU A 109 -7.15 9.32 13.71
CA GLU A 109 -7.33 9.30 12.26
C GLU A 109 -6.39 10.25 11.50
N SER A 110 -6.17 11.47 12.01
CA SER A 110 -5.26 12.45 11.37
C SER A 110 -3.80 12.01 11.32
N GLN A 111 -3.41 11.02 12.14
CA GLN A 111 -2.06 10.44 12.15
C GLN A 111 -1.94 9.18 11.28
N GLN A 112 -3.05 8.55 10.88
CA GLN A 112 -3.02 7.33 10.06
C GLN A 112 -2.23 7.51 8.75
N PRO A 113 -2.39 8.59 7.96
CA PRO A 113 -1.57 8.80 6.76
C PRO A 113 -0.06 8.85 7.04
N ARG A 114 0.35 9.38 8.21
CA ARG A 114 1.75 9.42 8.65
C ARG A 114 2.24 8.01 8.99
N ALA A 115 1.48 7.23 9.75
CA ALA A 115 1.87 5.87 10.11
C ALA A 115 1.92 4.93 8.89
N TYR A 116 0.92 4.98 8.00
CA TYR A 116 0.92 4.22 6.74
C TYR A 116 2.09 4.61 5.82
N SER A 117 2.66 5.82 5.92
CA SER A 117 3.86 6.23 5.18
C SER A 117 5.17 5.62 5.70
N ILE A 118 5.21 5.15 6.96
CA ILE A 118 6.42 4.53 7.56
C ILE A 118 6.67 3.14 6.96
N MET A 119 5.63 2.34 6.70
CA MET A 119 5.79 0.99 6.16
C MET A 119 6.53 0.96 4.80
N PRO A 120 6.17 1.79 3.80
CA PRO A 120 6.94 1.92 2.55
C PRO A 120 8.37 2.45 2.75
N PHE A 121 8.61 3.35 3.71
CA PHE A 121 9.96 3.81 4.04
C PHE A 121 10.85 2.68 4.55
N VAL A 122 10.35 1.87 5.50
CA VAL A 122 11.06 0.69 6.02
C VAL A 122 11.31 -0.34 4.92
N TRP A 123 10.34 -0.52 3.99
CA TRP A 123 10.52 -1.37 2.81
C TRP A 123 11.64 -0.86 1.89
N CYS A 124 11.73 0.46 1.65
CA CYS A 124 12.83 1.05 0.88
C CYS A 124 14.18 0.80 1.56
N LEU A 125 14.29 1.02 2.87
CA LEU A 125 15.52 0.77 3.64
C LEU A 125 15.94 -0.71 3.59
N GLY A 126 14.99 -1.63 3.77
CA GLY A 126 15.22 -3.07 3.61
C GLY A 126 15.61 -3.48 2.18
N SER A 127 15.16 -2.72 1.16
CA SER A 127 15.59 -2.90 -0.23
C SER A 127 17.02 -2.42 -0.47
N ILE A 128 17.41 -1.27 0.09
CA ILE A 128 18.77 -0.72 0.01
C ILE A 128 19.77 -1.70 0.62
N ILE A 129 19.56 -2.05 1.90
CA ILE A 129 20.47 -2.89 2.68
C ILE A 129 20.46 -4.33 2.14
N GLY A 130 19.27 -4.90 1.93
CA GLY A 130 19.13 -6.28 1.49
C GLY A 130 19.78 -6.54 0.14
N SER A 131 19.58 -5.68 -0.86
CA SER A 131 20.19 -5.85 -2.19
C SER A 131 21.71 -5.69 -2.16
N GLY A 132 22.22 -4.78 -1.34
CA GLY A 132 23.65 -4.53 -1.20
C GLY A 132 24.36 -5.72 -0.58
N LEU A 133 23.86 -6.21 0.57
CA LEU A 133 24.36 -7.42 1.22
C LEU A 133 24.24 -8.65 0.32
N GLY A 134 23.10 -8.80 -0.37
CA GLY A 134 22.84 -9.89 -1.30
C GLY A 134 23.89 -9.96 -2.43
N GLY A 135 24.13 -8.85 -3.12
CA GLY A 135 25.07 -8.83 -4.23
C GLY A 135 26.54 -8.87 -3.80
N THR A 136 26.90 -8.15 -2.72
CA THR A 136 28.30 -8.08 -2.26
C THR A 136 28.79 -9.38 -1.62
N LEU A 137 27.95 -10.09 -0.86
CA LEU A 137 28.37 -11.27 -0.10
C LEU A 137 28.17 -12.60 -0.86
N ALA A 138 27.45 -12.60 -1.99
CA ALA A 138 27.27 -13.80 -2.81
C ALA A 138 28.55 -14.20 -3.54
N GLN A 139 28.81 -15.52 -3.59
CA GLN A 139 30.02 -16.14 -4.14
C GLN A 139 31.33 -15.60 -3.52
N PRO A 140 31.48 -15.58 -2.18
CA PRO A 140 32.57 -14.86 -1.51
C PRO A 140 33.95 -15.46 -1.80
N ALA A 141 34.06 -16.77 -2.07
CA ALA A 141 35.32 -17.39 -2.52
C ALA A 141 35.80 -16.88 -3.89
N LYS A 142 34.89 -16.38 -4.74
CA LYS A 142 35.21 -15.72 -6.01
C LYS A 142 35.39 -14.21 -5.85
N GLY A 143 34.59 -13.57 -5.00
CA GLY A 143 34.62 -12.12 -4.78
C GLY A 143 35.75 -11.61 -3.87
N TYR A 144 36.24 -12.47 -2.97
CA TYR A 144 37.21 -12.15 -1.92
C TYR A 144 38.17 -13.34 -1.64
N PRO A 145 38.91 -13.84 -2.65
CA PRO A 145 39.72 -15.06 -2.54
C PRO A 145 40.87 -14.99 -1.52
N THR A 146 41.25 -13.79 -1.09
CA THR A 146 42.24 -13.55 -0.01
C THR A 146 41.68 -13.78 1.40
N VAL A 147 40.36 -13.80 1.56
CA VAL A 147 39.66 -13.99 2.84
C VAL A 147 38.92 -15.34 2.86
N PHE A 148 38.35 -15.75 1.73
CA PHE A 148 37.62 -17.00 1.57
C PHE A 148 38.35 -17.90 0.57
N LEU A 149 39.13 -18.84 1.09
CA LEU A 149 39.92 -19.77 0.27
C LEU A 149 39.01 -20.72 -0.55
N PRO A 150 39.45 -21.15 -1.75
CA PRO A 150 38.83 -22.26 -2.48
C PRO A 150 38.71 -23.53 -1.62
N GLY A 151 37.65 -24.31 -1.83
CA GLY A 151 37.35 -25.49 -1.02
C GLY A 151 36.81 -25.21 0.39
N SER A 152 36.68 -23.94 0.80
CA SER A 152 36.06 -23.57 2.08
C SER A 152 34.54 -23.84 2.11
N LEU A 153 33.93 -23.76 3.29
CA LEU A 153 32.48 -23.90 3.47
C LEU A 153 31.68 -22.95 2.54
N PHE A 154 32.20 -21.74 2.33
CA PHE A 154 31.56 -20.72 1.48
C PHE A 154 31.85 -20.88 -0.02
N ASP A 155 32.73 -21.81 -0.41
CA ASP A 155 32.88 -22.27 -1.79
C ASP A 155 31.90 -23.42 -2.07
N LYS A 156 31.73 -24.34 -1.11
CA LYS A 156 30.68 -25.40 -1.17
C LYS A 156 29.26 -24.84 -1.10
N PHE A 157 29.05 -23.72 -0.40
CA PHE A 157 27.76 -23.03 -0.29
C PHE A 157 27.92 -21.53 -0.64
N PRO A 158 27.99 -21.15 -1.93
CA PRO A 158 28.29 -19.78 -2.37
C PRO A 158 27.30 -18.70 -1.93
N TYR A 159 26.12 -19.08 -1.47
CA TYR A 159 25.05 -18.17 -1.05
C TYR A 159 24.76 -18.25 0.46
N LEU A 160 25.58 -18.98 1.23
CA LEU A 160 25.44 -19.08 2.67
C LEU A 160 25.71 -17.75 3.38
N LEU A 161 26.80 -17.06 3.02
CA LEU A 161 27.21 -15.80 3.66
C LEU A 161 26.13 -14.69 3.65
N PRO A 162 25.50 -14.31 2.50
CA PRO A 162 24.44 -13.30 2.51
C PRO A 162 23.24 -13.73 3.35
N ASN A 163 22.93 -15.03 3.39
CA ASN A 163 21.81 -15.56 4.19
C ASN A 163 22.11 -15.62 5.68
N LEU A 164 23.36 -15.91 6.10
CA LEU A 164 23.79 -15.79 7.50
C LEU A 164 23.68 -14.35 8.00
N VAL A 165 24.09 -13.36 7.21
CA VAL A 165 23.98 -11.94 7.60
C VAL A 165 22.50 -11.51 7.63
N CYS A 166 21.66 -11.95 6.68
CA CYS A 166 20.22 -11.70 6.76
C CYS A 166 19.59 -12.36 8.00
N ALA A 167 19.97 -13.59 8.34
CA ALA A 167 19.50 -14.28 9.54
C ALA A 167 19.96 -13.56 10.83
N ALA A 168 21.19 -13.04 10.89
CA ALA A 168 21.67 -12.24 12.02
C ALA A 168 20.83 -10.95 12.21
N VAL A 169 20.48 -10.25 11.12
CA VAL A 169 19.58 -9.07 11.16
C VAL A 169 18.17 -9.46 11.61
N VAL A 170 17.66 -10.63 11.20
CA VAL A 170 16.37 -11.16 11.68
C VAL A 170 16.42 -11.53 13.16
N CYS A 171 17.50 -12.16 13.64
CA CYS A 171 17.70 -12.46 15.06
C CYS A 171 17.78 -11.18 15.91
N PHE A 172 18.48 -10.14 15.45
CA PHE A 172 18.48 -8.83 16.10
C PHE A 172 17.07 -8.22 16.13
N SER A 173 16.32 -8.29 15.02
CA SER A 173 14.93 -7.82 14.94
C SER A 173 14.00 -8.59 15.87
N LEU A 174 14.23 -9.89 16.06
CA LEU A 174 13.49 -10.75 16.99
C LEU A 174 13.78 -10.36 18.45
N ILE A 175 15.05 -10.11 18.81
CA ILE A 175 15.44 -9.62 20.15
C ILE A 175 14.79 -8.26 20.43
N VAL A 176 14.87 -7.31 19.49
CA VAL A 176 14.22 -6.01 19.60
C VAL A 176 12.69 -6.16 19.75
N GLY A 177 12.08 -7.05 18.99
CA GLY A 177 10.64 -7.34 19.10
C GLY A 177 10.25 -7.95 20.46
N ILE A 178 11.03 -8.90 20.98
CA ILE A 178 10.79 -9.47 22.31
C ILE A 178 10.84 -8.38 23.39
N LEU A 179 11.86 -7.53 23.36
CA LEU A 179 12.15 -6.55 24.40
C LEU A 179 11.30 -5.26 24.31
N PHE A 180 10.82 -4.87 23.13
CA PHE A 180 10.25 -3.53 22.90
C PHE A 180 8.94 -3.49 22.09
N LEU A 181 8.49 -4.58 21.45
CA LEU A 181 7.18 -4.60 20.81
C LEU A 181 6.11 -4.84 21.89
N GLU A 182 5.19 -3.90 22.07
CA GLU A 182 4.06 -4.06 22.99
C GLU A 182 2.90 -4.82 22.31
N GLU A 183 2.10 -5.56 23.08
CA GLU A 183 0.91 -6.21 22.55
C GLU A 183 -0.19 -5.17 22.33
N THR A 184 -0.89 -5.29 21.20
CA THR A 184 -1.77 -4.26 20.64
C THR A 184 -3.21 -4.75 20.46
N HIS A 185 -3.43 -6.07 20.50
CA HIS A 185 -4.76 -6.66 20.53
C HIS A 185 -5.50 -6.29 21.83
N GLU A 186 -6.71 -5.73 21.73
CA GLU A 186 -7.48 -5.15 22.85
C GLU A 186 -7.58 -6.11 24.07
N ASP A 187 -8.08 -7.33 23.86
CA ASP A 187 -8.22 -8.36 24.92
C ASP A 187 -6.89 -8.95 25.48
N LYS A 188 -5.72 -8.43 25.07
CA LYS A 188 -4.40 -9.05 25.34
C LYS A 188 -3.31 -8.07 25.73
N LYS A 189 -3.43 -6.78 25.38
CA LYS A 189 -2.46 -5.70 25.67
C LYS A 189 -2.05 -5.61 27.15
N ASP A 190 -2.99 -5.86 28.07
CA ASP A 190 -2.79 -5.72 29.53
C ASP A 190 -2.20 -6.98 30.18
N ARG A 191 -1.75 -7.96 29.39
CA ARG A 191 -1.11 -9.19 29.91
C ARG A 191 0.36 -8.94 30.25
N PHE A 192 0.80 -9.58 31.33
CA PHE A 192 2.21 -9.62 31.72
C PHE A 192 3.11 -10.15 30.58
N ASP A 193 4.15 -9.39 30.23
CA ASP A 193 5.10 -9.71 29.17
C ASP A 193 6.53 -9.58 29.69
N LEU A 194 7.15 -10.73 29.97
CA LEU A 194 8.52 -10.84 30.48
C LEU A 194 9.55 -10.15 29.59
N GLY A 195 9.34 -10.12 28.27
CA GLY A 195 10.22 -9.45 27.33
C GLY A 195 10.19 -7.93 27.51
N LEU A 196 9.00 -7.35 27.62
CA LEU A 196 8.83 -5.93 27.91
C LEU A 196 9.39 -5.55 29.28
N GLU A 197 9.26 -6.40 30.30
CA GLU A 197 9.84 -6.11 31.61
C GLU A 197 11.37 -6.07 31.57
N ILE A 198 12.00 -7.04 30.91
CA ILE A 198 13.46 -7.07 30.69
C ILE A 198 13.90 -5.85 29.87
N GLY A 199 13.15 -5.46 28.84
CA GLY A 199 13.39 -4.24 28.06
C GLY A 199 13.28 -2.97 28.90
N LYS A 200 12.22 -2.85 29.71
CA LYS A 200 11.97 -1.72 30.64
C LYS A 200 13.01 -1.67 31.76
N TRP A 201 13.51 -2.81 32.25
CA TRP A 201 14.62 -2.90 33.20
C TRP A 201 15.95 -2.46 32.56
N MET A 202 16.26 -2.96 31.37
CA MET A 202 17.48 -2.61 30.64
C MET A 202 17.52 -1.11 30.32
N MET A 203 16.40 -0.52 29.88
CA MET A 203 16.29 0.91 29.62
C MET A 203 16.41 1.77 30.90
N ARG A 204 15.83 1.35 32.03
CA ARG A 204 16.03 2.01 33.34
C ARG A 204 17.50 2.02 33.73
N LYS A 205 18.17 0.87 33.62
CA LYS A 205 19.59 0.69 33.95
C LYS A 205 20.52 1.49 33.03
N VAL A 206 20.22 1.57 31.73
CA VAL A 206 20.97 2.41 30.76
C VAL A 206 20.74 3.90 30.98
N ARG A 207 19.56 4.32 31.44
CA ARG A 207 19.25 5.73 31.79
C ARG A 207 19.71 6.14 33.19
N GLY A 208 20.25 5.23 34.00
CA GLY A 208 20.64 5.52 35.38
C GLY A 208 19.47 5.89 36.30
N GLN A 209 18.24 5.48 35.95
CA GLN A 209 17.06 5.77 36.75
C GLN A 209 16.89 4.69 37.83
N SER A 210 16.88 5.12 39.10
CA SER A 210 16.46 4.29 40.24
C SER A 210 15.07 3.71 40.02
N GLU A 211 14.73 2.65 40.75
CA GLU A 211 13.35 2.18 40.79
C GLU A 211 12.42 3.27 41.35
N PRO A 212 11.21 3.42 40.83
CA PRO A 212 10.19 4.16 41.55
C PRO A 212 9.85 3.37 42.81
N GLU A 213 10.25 3.88 43.97
CA GLU A 213 9.68 3.41 45.23
C GLU A 213 8.16 3.63 45.14
N LEU A 214 7.42 2.53 45.02
CA LEU A 214 5.96 2.55 45.08
C LEU A 214 5.61 2.97 46.50
N SER A 215 5.24 4.24 46.66
CA SER A 215 5.15 4.87 47.98
C SER A 215 4.24 4.08 48.91
N VAL A 216 4.60 4.05 50.20
CA VAL A 216 3.85 3.30 51.21
C VAL A 216 2.38 3.73 51.19
N ASP A 217 2.11 5.02 50.98
CA ASP A 217 0.76 5.57 50.84
C ASP A 217 0.03 5.03 49.61
N ALA A 218 0.65 5.03 48.42
CA ALA A 218 0.00 4.48 47.22
C ALA A 218 -0.28 2.98 47.37
N LYS A 219 0.63 2.23 47.99
CA LYS A 219 0.44 0.81 48.31
C LYS A 219 -0.70 0.60 49.31
N LYS A 220 -0.89 1.55 50.23
CA LYS A 220 -1.98 1.55 51.20
C LYS A 220 -3.32 1.89 50.56
N THR A 221 -3.38 2.88 49.66
CA THR A 221 -4.59 3.22 48.90
C THR A 221 -5.07 2.06 48.04
N TYR A 222 -4.18 1.37 47.30
CA TYR A 222 -4.59 0.17 46.54
C TYR A 222 -5.05 -0.99 47.44
N LEU A 223 -4.54 -1.09 48.68
CA LEU A 223 -5.03 -2.08 49.64
C LEU A 223 -6.38 -1.68 50.25
N GLU A 224 -6.58 -0.39 50.57
CA GLU A 224 -7.86 0.14 51.06
C GLU A 224 -8.96 0.01 49.99
N GLU A 225 -8.67 0.34 48.73
CA GLU A 225 -9.58 0.21 47.59
C GLU A 225 -9.90 -1.27 47.27
N ALA A 226 -8.90 -2.16 47.29
CA ALA A 226 -9.14 -3.59 47.12
C ALA A 226 -9.91 -4.23 48.31
N CYS A 227 -9.63 -3.81 49.55
CA CYS A 227 -10.39 -4.25 50.71
C CYS A 227 -11.83 -3.71 50.73
N TYR A 228 -12.09 -2.53 50.17
CA TYR A 228 -13.44 -2.00 50.03
C TYR A 228 -14.27 -2.85 49.06
N LEU A 229 -13.73 -3.13 47.86
CA LEU A 229 -14.38 -3.96 46.86
C LEU A 229 -14.60 -5.41 47.34
N LEU A 230 -13.68 -5.96 48.14
CA LEU A 230 -13.84 -7.28 48.76
C LEU A 230 -14.79 -7.29 49.98
N ALA A 231 -15.06 -6.13 50.58
CA ALA A 231 -16.07 -6.01 51.64
C ALA A 231 -17.49 -5.97 51.06
N GLU A 232 -17.70 -5.25 49.95
CA GLU A 232 -19.00 -5.20 49.23
C GLU A 232 -19.45 -6.58 48.72
N GLU A 233 -18.54 -7.52 48.44
CA GLU A 233 -18.90 -8.92 48.11
C GLU A 233 -19.27 -9.79 49.34
N SER A 234 -19.21 -9.25 50.57
CA SER A 234 -19.32 -10.04 51.82
C SER A 234 -20.46 -9.68 52.77
N GLU A 235 -21.13 -8.53 52.59
CA GLU A 235 -22.24 -8.10 53.46
C GLU A 235 -23.61 -8.42 52.85
N ASP A 236 -24.15 -9.60 53.21
CA ASP A 236 -25.49 -10.08 52.84
C ASP A 236 -26.59 -9.40 53.70
N GLU A 237 -26.56 -8.06 53.80
CA GLU A 237 -27.57 -7.26 54.50
C GLU A 237 -28.69 -6.79 53.57
N GLN A 238 -29.93 -7.16 53.90
CA GLN A 238 -31.12 -6.59 53.26
C GLN A 238 -31.24 -5.10 53.62
N PRO A 239 -31.42 -4.18 52.66
CA PRO A 239 -31.49 -2.75 52.96
C PRO A 239 -32.68 -2.44 53.89
N PRO A 240 -32.46 -1.69 55.00
CA PRO A 240 -33.48 -1.45 56.01
C PRO A 240 -34.67 -0.64 55.46
N GLY A 241 -35.88 -1.01 55.89
CA GLY A 241 -37.13 -0.51 55.32
C GLY A 241 -37.34 1.00 55.48
N TYR A 242 -37.05 1.76 54.43
CA TYR A 242 -37.20 3.22 54.41
C TYR A 242 -38.68 3.65 54.40
N ARG A 243 -39.23 3.88 55.59
CA ARG A 243 -40.62 4.29 55.79
C ARG A 243 -40.79 5.80 55.54
N SER A 244 -41.00 6.21 54.29
CA SER A 244 -41.42 7.59 54.01
C SER A 244 -42.79 7.86 54.64
N THR A 245 -42.88 8.93 55.41
CA THR A 245 -44.15 9.50 55.90
C THR A 245 -44.60 10.72 55.09
N GLU A 246 -43.85 11.12 54.07
CA GLU A 246 -44.21 12.21 53.16
C GLU A 246 -44.69 11.68 51.80
N GLY A 247 -45.76 12.29 51.29
CA GLY A 247 -46.41 11.85 50.06
C GLY A 247 -45.59 12.21 48.83
N SER A 248 -45.21 11.20 48.04
CA SER A 248 -44.43 11.37 46.82
C SER A 248 -45.04 12.44 45.90
N PRO A 249 -44.25 13.41 45.40
CA PRO A 249 -44.74 14.40 44.45
C PRO A 249 -45.32 13.72 43.21
N ARG A 250 -46.64 13.87 43.00
CA ARG A 250 -47.30 13.41 41.79
C ARG A 250 -46.89 14.32 40.65
N LEU A 251 -45.86 13.94 39.91
CA LEU A 251 -45.50 14.55 38.63
C LEU A 251 -46.75 14.61 37.74
N PRO A 252 -47.08 15.77 37.14
CA PRO A 252 -48.27 15.90 36.31
C PRO A 252 -48.15 14.99 35.09
N SER A 253 -49.25 14.33 34.73
CA SER A 253 -49.33 13.57 33.49
C SER A 253 -49.25 14.52 32.30
N ILE A 254 -48.06 14.66 31.71
CA ILE A 254 -47.89 15.37 30.44
C ILE A 254 -48.42 14.46 29.33
N SER A 255 -49.75 14.50 29.18
CA SER A 255 -50.48 14.03 28.01
C SER A 255 -50.25 15.01 26.85
N SER A 256 -49.00 15.05 26.38
CA SER A 256 -48.61 15.71 25.14
C SER A 256 -47.87 14.69 24.30
N ALA A 257 -48.19 14.63 23.01
CA ALA A 257 -47.54 13.73 22.05
C ALA A 257 -46.15 14.27 21.65
N ALA A 258 -45.29 14.50 22.66
CA ALA A 258 -43.87 14.70 22.46
C ALA A 258 -43.33 13.45 21.75
N SER A 259 -43.02 13.60 20.47
CA SER A 259 -42.63 12.50 19.61
C SER A 259 -41.46 11.75 20.26
N LEU A 260 -41.64 10.44 20.47
CA LEU A 260 -40.54 9.56 20.84
C LEU A 260 -39.52 9.64 19.71
N ARG A 261 -38.50 10.49 19.88
CA ARG A 261 -37.25 10.47 19.11
C ARG A 261 -36.60 9.12 19.38
N THR A 262 -37.05 8.11 18.64
CA THR A 262 -36.45 6.78 18.61
C THR A 262 -34.95 6.97 18.47
N PRO A 263 -34.12 6.35 19.34
CA PRO A 263 -32.68 6.49 19.25
C PRO A 263 -32.27 6.11 17.81
N PRO A 264 -31.57 7.01 17.08
CA PRO A 264 -31.54 7.00 15.62
C PRO A 264 -31.15 5.63 15.12
N ARG A 265 -32.13 4.94 14.50
CA ARG A 265 -32.17 3.49 14.28
C ARG A 265 -30.79 2.98 13.89
N ALA A 266 -30.10 2.34 14.86
CA ALA A 266 -28.69 2.02 14.76
C ALA A 266 -28.38 1.39 13.41
N ALA A 267 -27.64 2.13 12.57
CA ALA A 267 -27.59 1.88 11.14
C ALA A 267 -27.23 0.40 10.88
N PRO A 268 -28.03 -0.32 10.06
CA PRO A 268 -27.97 -1.77 9.98
C PRO A 268 -26.54 -2.20 9.67
N LYS A 269 -25.96 -3.05 10.53
CA LYS A 269 -24.54 -3.46 10.47
C LYS A 269 -24.20 -3.77 9.01
N PRO A 270 -23.31 -2.98 8.35
CA PRO A 270 -23.17 -3.03 6.90
C PRO A 270 -22.76 -4.44 6.49
N SER A 271 -23.59 -5.09 5.69
CA SER A 271 -23.35 -6.46 5.25
C SER A 271 -22.00 -6.54 4.55
N MET A 272 -21.20 -7.57 4.85
CA MET A 272 -19.90 -7.73 4.19
C MET A 272 -20.03 -7.83 2.67
N ARG A 273 -21.19 -8.25 2.14
CA ARG A 273 -21.47 -8.22 0.69
C ARG A 273 -21.67 -6.79 0.16
N SER A 274 -22.31 -5.90 0.92
CA SER A 274 -22.47 -4.48 0.56
C SER A 274 -21.18 -3.65 0.67
N ALA A 275 -20.09 -4.21 1.21
CA ALA A 275 -18.78 -3.56 1.22
C ALA A 275 -18.12 -3.52 -0.18
N PHE A 276 -18.41 -4.51 -1.03
CA PHE A 276 -17.79 -4.69 -2.35
C PHE A 276 -18.55 -3.92 -3.43
N THR A 277 -18.49 -2.59 -3.37
CA THR A 277 -19.00 -1.73 -4.44
C THR A 277 -18.20 -1.91 -5.74
N PRO A 278 -18.73 -1.54 -6.92
CA PRO A 278 -17.98 -1.63 -8.17
C PRO A 278 -16.64 -0.87 -8.14
N GLN A 279 -16.59 0.29 -7.47
CA GLN A 279 -15.35 1.06 -7.32
C GLN A 279 -14.35 0.40 -6.38
N VAL A 280 -14.81 -0.24 -5.29
CA VAL A 280 -13.95 -1.07 -4.43
C VAL A 280 -13.39 -2.26 -5.21
N MET A 281 -14.22 -2.93 -6.02
CA MET A 281 -13.78 -4.05 -6.86
C MET A 281 -12.75 -3.65 -7.92
N LEU A 282 -12.93 -2.50 -8.59
CA LEU A 282 -11.93 -1.94 -9.51
C LEU A 282 -10.59 -1.69 -8.80
N ASN A 283 -10.59 -1.02 -7.65
CA ASN A 283 -9.37 -0.81 -6.87
C ASN A 283 -8.67 -2.13 -6.46
N ILE A 284 -9.43 -3.17 -6.09
CA ILE A 284 -8.89 -4.51 -5.78
C ILE A 284 -8.26 -5.16 -7.02
N ILE A 285 -8.90 -5.06 -8.19
CA ILE A 285 -8.40 -5.60 -9.46
C ILE A 285 -7.12 -4.85 -9.90
N GLY A 286 -7.12 -3.51 -9.84
CA GLY A 286 -5.95 -2.69 -10.11
C GLY A 286 -4.77 -3.01 -9.18
N TYR A 287 -5.04 -3.35 -7.91
CA TYR A 287 -4.02 -3.85 -6.97
C TYR A 287 -3.37 -5.15 -7.45
N GLY A 288 -4.17 -6.10 -7.95
CA GLY A 288 -3.67 -7.35 -8.54
C GLY A 288 -2.84 -7.11 -9.80
N ILE A 289 -3.36 -6.32 -10.75
CA ILE A 289 -2.70 -6.04 -12.03
C ILE A 289 -1.34 -5.33 -11.80
N LEU A 290 -1.34 -4.26 -10.97
CA LEU A 290 -0.12 -3.53 -10.60
C LEU A 290 0.89 -4.46 -9.92
N ALA A 291 0.43 -5.31 -9.01
CA ALA A 291 1.29 -6.25 -8.29
C ALA A 291 1.91 -7.32 -9.20
N PHE A 292 1.18 -7.81 -10.21
CA PHE A 292 1.70 -8.73 -11.22
C PHE A 292 2.84 -8.08 -12.02
N HIS A 293 2.57 -6.97 -12.72
CA HIS A 293 3.54 -6.44 -13.68
C HIS A 293 4.74 -5.77 -12.99
N THR A 294 4.56 -5.17 -11.79
CA THR A 294 5.70 -4.64 -11.02
C THR A 294 6.61 -5.74 -10.47
N ILE A 295 6.09 -6.86 -9.92
CA ILE A 295 6.99 -7.92 -9.44
C ILE A 295 7.69 -8.67 -10.58
N SER A 296 7.02 -8.81 -11.73
CA SER A 296 7.64 -9.38 -12.93
C SER A 296 8.83 -8.52 -13.38
N PHE A 297 8.73 -7.19 -13.33
CA PHE A 297 9.89 -6.32 -13.58
C PHE A 297 11.01 -6.51 -12.54
N GLU A 298 10.67 -6.57 -11.25
CA GLU A 298 11.66 -6.79 -10.16
C GLU A 298 12.42 -8.12 -10.31
N GLN A 299 11.81 -9.14 -10.94
CA GLN A 299 12.46 -10.42 -11.26
C GLN A 299 13.18 -10.41 -12.61
N LEU A 300 12.59 -9.82 -13.66
CA LEU A 300 13.16 -9.82 -15.01
C LEU A 300 14.41 -8.94 -15.12
N LEU A 301 14.48 -7.78 -14.45
CA LEU A 301 15.63 -6.87 -14.61
C LEU A 301 16.94 -7.48 -14.05
N PRO A 302 17.00 -8.05 -12.83
CA PRO A 302 18.20 -8.72 -12.35
C PRO A 302 18.62 -9.90 -13.24
N VAL A 303 17.64 -10.63 -13.80
CA VAL A 303 17.89 -11.72 -14.77
C VAL A 303 18.53 -11.18 -16.06
N LEU A 304 17.98 -10.12 -16.66
CA LEU A 304 18.53 -9.46 -17.84
C LEU A 304 19.96 -8.92 -17.62
N LEU A 305 20.22 -8.38 -16.42
CA LEU A 305 21.56 -7.92 -16.03
C LEU A 305 22.55 -9.09 -15.82
N SER A 306 22.07 -10.28 -15.42
CA SER A 306 22.90 -11.48 -15.19
C SER A 306 23.16 -12.29 -16.47
N MET A 307 22.21 -12.28 -17.42
CA MET A 307 22.25 -13.07 -18.66
C MET A 307 23.50 -12.78 -19.52
N PRO A 308 24.07 -13.77 -20.22
CA PRO A 308 25.21 -13.57 -21.13
C PRO A 308 24.97 -12.53 -22.22
N LYS A 309 26.03 -11.84 -22.66
CA LYS A 309 26.00 -11.03 -23.90
C LYS A 309 25.74 -11.95 -25.11
N SER A 310 24.99 -11.46 -26.09
CA SER A 310 24.79 -12.19 -27.37
C SER A 310 26.02 -12.07 -28.27
N SER A 311 26.35 -13.18 -28.95
CA SER A 311 27.22 -13.21 -30.14
C SER A 311 26.45 -13.17 -31.46
N GLU A 312 25.13 -13.46 -31.44
CA GLU A 312 24.26 -13.38 -32.61
C GLU A 312 23.89 -11.92 -32.92
N PRO A 313 23.92 -11.50 -34.21
CA PRO A 313 23.54 -10.14 -34.61
C PRO A 313 22.01 -9.93 -34.51
N PRO A 314 21.55 -8.74 -34.07
CA PRO A 314 20.12 -8.48 -33.84
C PRO A 314 19.35 -8.25 -35.14
N SER A 315 18.30 -9.04 -35.35
CA SER A 315 17.28 -8.81 -36.39
C SER A 315 16.16 -7.90 -35.87
N LEU A 316 16.38 -6.60 -36.02
CA LEU A 316 15.49 -5.54 -35.53
C LEU A 316 14.11 -5.52 -36.24
N PRO A 317 13.05 -5.01 -35.58
CA PRO A 317 13.05 -4.47 -34.22
C PRO A 317 12.94 -5.56 -33.12
N PHE A 318 12.29 -6.70 -33.39
CA PHE A 318 11.85 -7.61 -32.32
C PHE A 318 12.78 -8.78 -32.01
N LYS A 319 13.55 -9.30 -32.98
CA LYS A 319 14.25 -10.59 -32.84
C LYS A 319 15.73 -10.36 -32.50
N PHE A 320 16.00 -10.27 -31.19
CA PHE A 320 17.33 -10.16 -30.60
C PHE A 320 17.39 -10.92 -29.26
N ILE A 321 18.58 -11.41 -28.89
CA ILE A 321 18.84 -12.10 -27.62
C ILE A 321 19.98 -11.44 -26.82
N GLY A 322 20.19 -11.90 -25.59
CA GLY A 322 21.31 -11.49 -24.73
C GLY A 322 20.92 -10.62 -23.53
N GLY A 323 21.92 -10.39 -22.67
CA GLY A 323 21.91 -9.57 -21.48
C GLY A 323 23.25 -8.87 -21.26
N PHE A 324 23.57 -8.54 -20.01
CA PHE A 324 24.74 -7.69 -19.68
C PHE A 324 25.93 -8.44 -19.06
N ALA A 325 25.74 -9.68 -18.58
CA ALA A 325 26.71 -10.50 -17.87
C ALA A 325 27.37 -9.81 -16.64
N LEU A 326 26.61 -9.00 -15.88
CA LEU A 326 27.12 -8.27 -14.72
C LEU A 326 27.28 -9.16 -13.49
N PRO A 327 28.40 -9.08 -12.74
CA PRO A 327 28.58 -9.85 -11.52
C PRO A 327 27.57 -9.44 -10.43
N THR A 328 27.25 -10.38 -9.54
CA THR A 328 26.35 -10.23 -8.39
C THR A 328 26.53 -8.92 -7.62
N LYS A 329 27.80 -8.54 -7.38
CA LYS A 329 28.20 -7.31 -6.68
C LYS A 329 27.71 -6.04 -7.38
N THR A 330 27.84 -5.97 -8.70
CA THR A 330 27.36 -4.84 -9.49
C THR A 330 25.83 -4.79 -9.52
N ILE A 331 25.16 -5.94 -9.70
CA ILE A 331 23.69 -6.02 -9.64
C ILE A 331 23.17 -5.60 -8.25
N GLY A 332 23.88 -5.98 -7.17
CA GLY A 332 23.60 -5.55 -5.81
C GLY A 332 23.62 -4.03 -5.65
N PHE A 333 24.69 -3.37 -6.10
CA PHE A 333 24.77 -1.90 -6.07
C PHE A 333 23.67 -1.22 -6.90
N ILE A 334 23.36 -1.74 -8.10
CA ILE A 334 22.29 -1.24 -8.97
C ILE A 334 20.93 -1.30 -8.24
N LEU A 335 20.61 -2.42 -7.59
CA LEU A 335 19.35 -2.60 -6.86
C LEU A 335 19.31 -1.83 -5.53
N SER A 336 20.45 -1.65 -4.85
CA SER A 336 20.56 -0.74 -3.70
C SER A 336 20.29 0.71 -4.10
N ALA A 337 20.84 1.17 -5.23
CA ALA A 337 20.58 2.50 -5.76
C ALA A 337 19.09 2.67 -6.10
N GLN A 338 18.42 1.65 -6.65
CA GLN A 338 16.96 1.69 -6.85
C GLN A 338 16.22 1.96 -5.53
N GLY A 339 16.60 1.29 -4.43
CA GLY A 339 15.97 1.50 -3.12
C GLY A 339 16.18 2.92 -2.57
N PHE A 340 17.36 3.49 -2.82
CA PHE A 340 17.71 4.86 -2.42
C PHE A 340 16.92 5.91 -3.19
N PHE A 341 16.82 5.77 -4.52
CA PHE A 341 15.93 6.61 -5.33
C PHE A 341 14.45 6.42 -4.94
N GLN A 342 14.03 5.19 -4.58
CA GLN A 342 12.64 4.93 -4.18
C GLN A 342 12.28 5.73 -2.92
N MET A 343 13.19 5.74 -1.94
CA MET A 343 13.08 6.53 -0.72
C MET A 343 13.01 8.04 -0.99
N ILE A 344 13.85 8.57 -1.88
CA ILE A 344 13.82 9.99 -2.27
C ILE A 344 12.47 10.36 -2.91
N VAL A 345 12.00 9.59 -3.90
CA VAL A 345 10.71 9.84 -4.54
C VAL A 345 9.58 9.78 -3.51
N GLN A 346 9.62 8.80 -2.60
CA GLN A 346 8.55 8.57 -1.63
C GLN A 346 8.48 9.63 -0.52
N ILE A 347 9.62 10.16 -0.07
CA ILE A 347 9.66 11.22 0.96
C ILE A 347 9.37 12.60 0.36
N PHE A 348 10.00 12.95 -0.77
CA PHE A 348 9.98 14.33 -1.27
C PHE A 348 8.99 14.56 -2.42
N ILE A 349 8.90 13.64 -3.38
CA ILE A 349 8.14 13.84 -4.62
C ILE A 349 6.68 13.43 -4.44
N PHE A 350 6.42 12.25 -3.88
CA PHE A 350 5.05 11.74 -3.71
C PHE A 350 4.12 12.71 -2.94
N PRO A 351 4.50 13.30 -1.79
CA PRO A 351 3.62 14.22 -1.09
C PRO A 351 3.31 15.50 -1.89
N VAL A 352 4.26 15.99 -2.69
CA VAL A 352 4.07 17.18 -3.54
C VAL A 352 3.15 16.87 -4.72
N VAL A 353 3.42 15.78 -5.45
CA VAL A 353 2.62 15.34 -6.60
C VAL A 353 1.19 15.00 -6.16
N SER A 354 1.04 14.21 -5.09
CA SER A 354 -0.28 13.81 -4.57
C SER A 354 -1.11 15.00 -4.08
N ARG A 355 -0.50 16.01 -3.45
CA ARG A 355 -1.20 17.25 -3.05
C ARG A 355 -1.60 18.12 -4.24
N LYS A 356 -0.79 18.17 -5.30
CA LYS A 356 -1.02 19.03 -6.48
C LYS A 356 -2.05 18.44 -7.46
N PHE A 357 -2.05 17.12 -7.66
CA PHE A 357 -2.86 16.47 -8.69
C PHE A 357 -3.98 15.58 -8.15
N GLY A 358 -3.94 15.21 -6.86
CA GLY A 358 -4.85 14.23 -6.26
C GLY A 358 -4.46 12.77 -6.58
N PRO A 359 -4.95 11.80 -5.79
CA PRO A 359 -4.66 10.38 -5.98
C PRO A 359 -4.93 9.86 -7.40
N LEU A 360 -6.14 10.06 -7.94
CA LEU A 360 -6.54 9.43 -9.20
C LEU A 360 -5.73 9.93 -10.41
N LYS A 361 -5.43 11.23 -10.48
CA LYS A 361 -4.61 11.78 -11.57
C LYS A 361 -3.15 11.34 -11.45
N THR A 362 -2.63 11.24 -10.22
CA THR A 362 -1.28 10.71 -9.94
C THR A 362 -1.17 9.24 -10.38
N PHE A 363 -2.13 8.41 -9.98
CA PHE A 363 -2.17 7.00 -10.39
C PHE A 363 -2.26 6.85 -11.92
N ARG A 364 -3.17 7.61 -12.57
CA ARG A 364 -3.35 7.57 -14.04
C ARG A 364 -2.09 7.99 -14.79
N ALA A 365 -1.49 9.13 -14.47
CA ALA A 365 -0.28 9.61 -15.14
C ALA A 365 0.87 8.58 -15.11
N VAL A 366 0.89 7.74 -14.09
CA VAL A 366 1.91 6.72 -13.88
C VAL A 366 1.55 5.37 -14.51
N ILE A 367 0.29 4.91 -14.41
CA ILE A 367 -0.11 3.61 -14.95
C ILE A 367 0.01 3.58 -16.49
N PHE A 368 -0.31 4.68 -17.16
CA PHE A 368 -0.10 4.85 -18.60
C PHE A 368 1.38 4.92 -19.02
N ALA A 369 2.33 5.10 -18.10
CA ALA A 369 3.76 5.12 -18.40
C ALA A 369 4.42 3.73 -18.39
N TYR A 370 3.86 2.74 -17.66
CA TYR A 370 4.43 1.39 -17.59
C TYR A 370 4.52 0.65 -18.94
N PRO A 371 3.54 0.72 -19.86
CA PRO A 371 3.66 0.08 -21.18
C PRO A 371 4.90 0.52 -21.97
N PHE A 372 5.24 1.81 -21.93
CA PHE A 372 6.43 2.35 -22.59
C PHE A 372 7.72 1.89 -21.91
N LEU A 373 7.79 2.01 -20.58
CA LEU A 373 8.91 1.51 -19.77
C LEU A 373 9.21 0.03 -20.07
N TYR A 374 8.18 -0.82 -20.08
CA TYR A 374 8.34 -2.25 -20.34
C TYR A 374 8.68 -2.54 -21.80
N THR A 375 8.12 -1.79 -22.75
CA THR A 375 8.48 -1.93 -24.18
C THR A 375 9.94 -1.57 -24.44
N LEU A 376 10.46 -0.52 -23.79
CA LEU A 376 11.83 -0.01 -23.99
C LEU A 376 12.91 -0.81 -23.24
N THR A 377 12.60 -1.37 -22.08
CA THR A 377 13.60 -2.04 -21.21
C THR A 377 14.46 -3.13 -21.90
N PRO A 378 13.93 -4.06 -22.73
CA PRO A 378 14.79 -5.07 -23.39
C PRO A 378 15.77 -4.46 -24.41
N TYR A 379 15.43 -3.33 -25.02
CA TYR A 379 16.29 -2.63 -25.99
C TYR A 379 17.54 -2.01 -25.35
N LEU A 380 17.63 -1.93 -24.01
CA LEU A 380 18.86 -1.53 -23.32
C LEU A 380 20.06 -2.42 -23.69
N THR A 381 19.84 -3.68 -24.06
CA THR A 381 20.88 -4.61 -24.55
C THR A 381 21.54 -4.15 -25.85
N LEU A 382 20.77 -3.44 -26.69
CA LEU A 382 21.18 -2.96 -28.02
C LEU A 382 21.90 -1.60 -27.97
N LEU A 383 21.91 -0.93 -26.80
CA LEU A 383 22.68 0.31 -26.62
C LEU A 383 24.20 0.06 -26.76
N PRO A 384 24.98 1.06 -27.23
CA PRO A 384 26.45 1.02 -27.16
C PRO A 384 26.95 0.76 -25.75
N GLU A 385 28.07 0.04 -25.60
CA GLU A 385 28.54 -0.41 -24.27
C GLU A 385 28.77 0.75 -23.29
N THR A 386 29.19 1.92 -23.79
CA THR A 386 29.36 3.17 -23.03
C THR A 386 28.04 3.76 -22.50
N MET A 387 26.92 3.56 -23.20
CA MET A 387 25.61 4.11 -22.84
C MET A 387 24.73 3.12 -22.06
N ARG A 388 25.04 1.82 -22.10
CA ARG A 388 24.26 0.76 -21.45
C ARG A 388 23.96 1.03 -19.97
N MET A 389 24.98 1.42 -19.20
CA MET A 389 24.81 1.70 -17.76
C MET A 389 23.95 2.95 -17.51
N SER A 390 24.07 3.98 -18.33
CA SER A 390 23.22 5.17 -18.28
C SER A 390 21.77 4.84 -18.62
N GLY A 391 21.54 3.98 -19.62
CA GLY A 391 20.21 3.48 -19.97
C GLY A 391 19.56 2.66 -18.84
N VAL A 392 20.33 1.76 -18.20
CA VAL A 392 19.89 1.02 -17.00
C VAL A 392 19.50 1.99 -15.87
N LEU A 393 20.31 3.02 -15.60
CA LEU A 393 20.01 4.02 -14.58
C LEU A 393 18.73 4.82 -14.90
N LEU A 394 18.53 5.24 -16.15
CA LEU A 394 17.30 5.94 -16.58
C LEU A 394 16.05 5.07 -16.43
N VAL A 395 16.11 3.81 -16.87
CA VAL A 395 15.01 2.84 -16.73
C VAL A 395 14.71 2.54 -15.26
N LEU A 396 15.74 2.46 -14.40
CA LEU A 396 15.56 2.32 -12.95
C LEU A 396 14.90 3.56 -12.33
N ILE A 397 15.37 4.77 -12.64
CA ILE A 397 14.78 6.02 -12.13
C ILE A 397 13.31 6.12 -12.55
N TRP A 398 12.97 5.81 -13.80
CA TRP A 398 11.58 5.75 -14.28
C TRP A 398 10.78 4.70 -13.50
N LYS A 399 11.20 3.43 -13.51
CA LYS A 399 10.51 2.33 -12.82
C LYS A 399 10.27 2.61 -11.34
N VAL A 400 11.29 3.13 -10.66
CA VAL A 400 11.26 3.44 -9.23
C VAL A 400 10.33 4.63 -8.95
N THR A 401 10.39 5.67 -9.78
CA THR A 401 9.48 6.82 -9.66
C THR A 401 8.02 6.39 -9.86
N ALA A 402 7.77 5.57 -10.89
CA ALA A 402 6.45 4.98 -11.12
C ALA A 402 5.99 4.12 -9.94
N GLN A 403 6.84 3.25 -9.40
CA GLN A 403 6.51 2.37 -8.28
C GLN A 403 6.15 3.15 -7.00
N SER A 404 6.89 4.22 -6.68
CA SER A 404 6.59 5.12 -5.55
C SER A 404 5.33 5.98 -5.74
N LEU A 405 4.91 6.24 -6.98
CA LEU A 405 3.73 7.06 -7.30
C LEU A 405 2.48 6.23 -7.66
N ALA A 406 2.58 4.92 -7.87
CA ALA A 406 1.43 4.06 -8.18
C ALA A 406 0.76 3.48 -6.92
N TYR A 407 1.53 2.84 -6.04
CA TYR A 407 0.96 2.11 -4.89
C TYR A 407 0.27 3.01 -3.84
N PRO A 408 0.82 4.17 -3.43
CA PRO A 408 0.18 4.98 -2.37
C PRO A 408 -1.14 5.64 -2.79
N PRO A 409 -1.30 6.22 -4.01
CA PRO A 409 -2.61 6.67 -4.48
C PRO A 409 -3.66 5.58 -4.53
N LEU A 410 -3.30 4.37 -4.99
CA LEU A 410 -4.21 3.23 -5.07
C LEU A 410 -4.71 2.80 -3.67
N ALA A 411 -3.86 2.87 -2.64
CA ALA A 411 -4.25 2.67 -1.25
C ALA A 411 -5.28 3.72 -0.77
N ILE A 412 -5.04 5.00 -1.09
CA ILE A 412 -5.93 6.11 -0.73
C ILE A 412 -7.28 5.97 -1.45
N MET A 413 -7.28 5.59 -2.74
CA MET A 413 -8.49 5.40 -3.53
C MET A 413 -9.35 4.22 -3.01
N LEU A 414 -8.72 3.10 -2.63
CA LEU A 414 -9.41 1.98 -1.97
C LEU A 414 -10.03 2.42 -0.63
N ALA A 415 -9.26 3.13 0.20
CA ALA A 415 -9.73 3.60 1.51
C ALA A 415 -10.89 4.61 1.41
N ASN A 416 -10.81 5.55 0.47
CA ASN A 416 -11.88 6.50 0.18
C ASN A 416 -13.14 5.80 -0.36
N SER A 417 -12.98 4.75 -1.17
CA SER A 417 -14.09 3.98 -1.77
C SER A 417 -14.81 3.05 -0.78
N ALA A 418 -14.21 2.73 0.37
CA ALA A 418 -14.78 1.83 1.37
C ALA A 418 -16.09 2.41 1.96
N PRO A 419 -17.24 1.70 1.91
CA PRO A 419 -18.52 2.25 2.40
C PRO A 419 -18.53 2.63 3.88
N SER A 420 -17.75 1.95 4.72
CA SER A 420 -17.58 2.27 6.13
C SER A 420 -16.17 1.94 6.62
N LYS A 421 -15.65 2.69 7.59
CA LYS A 421 -14.39 2.38 8.28
C LYS A 421 -14.39 0.95 8.86
N LYS A 422 -15.55 0.45 9.30
CA LYS A 422 -15.73 -0.90 9.86
C LYS A 422 -15.46 -2.05 8.87
N VAL A 423 -15.44 -1.79 7.56
CA VAL A 423 -15.10 -2.79 6.53
C VAL A 423 -13.74 -2.53 5.87
N LEU A 424 -13.05 -1.43 6.21
CA LEU A 424 -11.78 -1.04 5.59
C LEU A 424 -10.68 -2.09 5.79
N GLY A 425 -10.58 -2.70 6.98
CA GLY A 425 -9.65 -3.81 7.23
C GLY A 425 -9.92 -5.02 6.33
N THR A 426 -11.18 -5.38 6.10
CA THR A 426 -11.57 -6.46 5.19
C THR A 426 -11.21 -6.14 3.74
N LEU A 427 -11.47 -4.90 3.29
CA LEU A 427 -11.17 -4.47 1.92
C LEU A 427 -9.65 -4.40 1.66
N ASN A 428 -8.88 -3.86 2.60
CA ASN A 428 -7.42 -3.89 2.55
C ASN A 428 -6.89 -5.34 2.56
N GLY A 429 -7.48 -6.22 3.37
CA GLY A 429 -7.14 -7.65 3.40
C GLY A 429 -7.37 -8.34 2.05
N VAL A 430 -8.50 -8.10 1.39
CA VAL A 430 -8.79 -8.68 0.06
C VAL A 430 -7.89 -8.07 -1.02
N ALA A 431 -7.63 -6.75 -1.00
CA ALA A 431 -6.69 -6.11 -1.92
C ALA A 431 -5.25 -6.64 -1.75
N ALA A 432 -4.80 -6.82 -0.50
CA ALA A 432 -3.51 -7.43 -0.19
C ALA A 432 -3.45 -8.91 -0.63
N SER A 433 -4.51 -9.69 -0.43
CA SER A 433 -4.61 -11.07 -0.91
C SER A 433 -4.58 -11.15 -2.45
N SER A 434 -5.27 -10.26 -3.16
CA SER A 434 -5.22 -10.15 -4.62
C SER A 434 -3.80 -9.80 -5.10
N ALA A 435 -3.17 -8.80 -4.48
CA ALA A 435 -1.80 -8.42 -4.77
C ALA A 435 -0.79 -9.55 -4.50
N SER A 436 -0.94 -10.32 -3.41
CA SER A 436 -0.07 -11.46 -3.10
C SER A 436 -0.30 -12.66 -4.03
N LEU A 437 -1.55 -12.94 -4.43
CA LEU A 437 -1.84 -13.92 -5.48
C LEU A 437 -1.18 -13.55 -6.82
N CYS A 438 -1.30 -12.29 -7.23
CA CYS A 438 -0.65 -11.79 -8.44
C CYS A 438 0.88 -11.81 -8.32
N ARG A 439 1.45 -11.57 -7.12
CA ARG A 439 2.89 -11.73 -6.86
C ARG A 439 3.36 -13.18 -6.87
N ALA A 440 2.49 -14.13 -6.52
CA ALA A 440 2.78 -15.55 -6.53
C ALA A 440 2.91 -16.13 -7.94
N PHE A 441 2.18 -15.57 -8.92
CA PHE A 441 2.24 -16.04 -10.31
C PHE A 441 3.14 -15.19 -11.22
N GLY A 442 3.21 -13.86 -11.00
CA GLY A 442 3.98 -12.92 -11.82
C GLY A 442 5.38 -13.42 -12.21
N PRO A 443 6.30 -13.68 -11.26
CA PRO A 443 7.68 -14.03 -11.55
C PRO A 443 7.84 -15.39 -12.27
N THR A 444 6.96 -16.35 -11.98
CA THR A 444 6.96 -17.66 -12.68
C THR A 444 6.49 -17.51 -14.12
N VAL A 445 5.43 -16.72 -14.35
CA VAL A 445 4.87 -16.49 -15.69
C VAL A 445 5.85 -15.65 -16.52
N SER A 446 6.39 -14.55 -15.99
CA SER A 446 7.39 -13.74 -16.69
C SER A 446 8.68 -14.53 -16.95
N GLY A 447 9.15 -15.32 -15.98
CA GLY A 447 10.30 -16.21 -16.17
C GLY A 447 10.07 -17.26 -17.25
N GLY A 448 8.91 -17.92 -17.27
CA GLY A 448 8.55 -18.90 -18.31
C GLY A 448 8.45 -18.29 -19.71
N ILE A 449 7.81 -17.12 -19.83
CA ILE A 449 7.73 -16.39 -21.10
C ILE A 449 9.11 -15.87 -21.54
N GLN A 450 9.99 -15.49 -20.60
CA GLN A 450 11.36 -15.09 -20.91
C GLN A 450 12.15 -16.26 -21.48
N SER A 451 12.01 -17.46 -20.89
CA SER A 451 12.62 -18.69 -21.41
C SER A 451 12.09 -19.06 -22.80
N ALA A 452 10.77 -19.03 -23.00
CA ALA A 452 10.16 -19.28 -24.32
C ALA A 452 10.63 -18.25 -25.36
N GLY A 453 10.68 -16.96 -25.00
CA GLY A 453 11.18 -15.88 -25.84
C GLY A 453 12.63 -16.10 -26.27
N LEU A 454 13.52 -16.44 -25.33
CA LEU A 454 14.93 -16.74 -25.65
C LEU A 454 15.08 -18.00 -26.52
N SER A 455 14.18 -18.98 -26.42
CA SER A 455 14.17 -20.14 -27.33
C SER A 455 13.72 -19.79 -28.75
N LEU A 456 12.86 -18.78 -28.91
CA LEU A 456 12.37 -18.28 -30.20
C LEU A 456 13.23 -17.14 -30.80
N GLY A 457 14.17 -16.57 -30.04
CA GLY A 457 15.04 -15.46 -30.45
C GLY A 457 14.53 -14.05 -30.08
N TYR A 458 13.58 -13.94 -29.15
CA TYR A 458 12.91 -12.70 -28.74
C TYR A 458 13.14 -12.42 -27.23
N SER A 459 14.24 -11.78 -26.86
CA SER A 459 14.50 -11.39 -25.46
C SER A 459 13.40 -10.49 -24.89
N GLY A 460 12.79 -9.65 -25.73
CA GLY A 460 11.73 -8.74 -25.32
C GLY A 460 10.39 -9.39 -24.98
N LEU A 461 10.16 -10.68 -25.26
CA LEU A 461 8.82 -11.29 -25.20
C LEU A 461 8.13 -11.13 -23.83
N ALA A 462 8.83 -11.45 -22.73
CA ALA A 462 8.28 -11.31 -21.38
C ALA A 462 7.98 -9.84 -21.01
N TRP A 463 8.80 -8.92 -21.49
CA TRP A 463 8.64 -7.47 -21.29
C TRP A 463 7.43 -6.93 -22.06
N TRP A 464 7.20 -7.38 -23.29
CA TRP A 464 6.03 -7.01 -24.07
C TRP A 464 4.74 -7.63 -23.55
N THR A 465 4.77 -8.84 -22.98
CA THR A 465 3.64 -9.36 -22.20
C THR A 465 3.37 -8.52 -20.95
N CYS A 466 4.41 -8.07 -20.23
CA CYS A 466 4.23 -7.13 -19.11
C CYS A 466 3.67 -5.78 -19.58
N ALA A 467 4.08 -5.29 -20.75
CA ALA A 467 3.51 -4.08 -21.37
C ALA A 467 2.03 -4.26 -21.69
N PHE A 468 1.61 -5.41 -22.25
CA PHE A 468 0.21 -5.73 -22.48
C PHE A 468 -0.62 -5.79 -21.18
N VAL A 469 -0.11 -6.43 -20.13
CA VAL A 469 -0.77 -6.45 -18.81
C VAL A 469 -0.86 -5.03 -18.20
N ALA A 470 0.16 -4.19 -18.40
CA ALA A 470 0.11 -2.79 -17.99
C ALA A 470 -0.89 -1.96 -18.82
N ILE A 471 -1.10 -2.27 -20.10
CA ILE A 471 -2.17 -1.65 -20.91
C ILE A 471 -3.53 -2.02 -20.33
N ILE A 472 -3.77 -3.27 -19.95
CA ILE A 472 -5.02 -3.68 -19.28
C ILE A 472 -5.23 -2.89 -17.98
N GLY A 473 -4.21 -2.75 -17.13
CA GLY A 473 -4.29 -1.93 -15.91
C GLY A 473 -4.51 -0.44 -16.18
N ALA A 474 -3.89 0.10 -17.23
CA ALA A 474 -4.09 1.49 -17.63
C ALA A 474 -5.50 1.74 -18.17
N THR A 475 -6.06 0.81 -18.96
CA THR A 475 -7.46 0.85 -19.40
C THR A 475 -8.43 0.70 -18.22
N GLU A 476 -8.17 -0.23 -17.29
CA GLU A 476 -8.96 -0.43 -16.07
C GLU A 476 -9.05 0.86 -15.24
N SER A 477 -7.92 1.57 -15.10
CA SER A 477 -7.86 2.86 -14.39
C SER A 477 -8.78 3.95 -14.93
N ILE A 478 -9.32 3.83 -16.16
CA ILE A 478 -10.27 4.78 -16.77
C ILE A 478 -11.64 4.72 -16.07
N TRP A 479 -12.06 3.55 -15.59
CA TRP A 479 -13.35 3.38 -14.89
C TRP A 479 -13.27 3.66 -13.38
N MET A 480 -12.08 3.68 -12.80
CA MET A 480 -11.86 4.16 -11.42
C MET A 480 -12.33 5.61 -11.23
N ARG A 481 -12.89 5.93 -10.07
CA ARG A 481 -13.32 7.28 -9.67
C ARG A 481 -12.80 7.62 -8.27
N GLU A 482 -12.56 8.91 -8.03
CA GLU A 482 -12.13 9.42 -6.73
C GLU A 482 -13.35 9.86 -5.92
N ILE A 483 -13.64 9.16 -4.82
CA ILE A 483 -14.81 9.44 -3.95
C ILE A 483 -14.35 10.34 -2.80
N ASN A 484 -14.51 11.66 -2.95
CA ASN A 484 -14.04 12.65 -1.99
C ASN A 484 -15.08 13.00 -0.91
N LYS A 485 -15.26 12.10 0.05
CA LYS A 485 -16.17 12.21 1.22
C LYS A 485 -16.02 13.48 2.06
N ARG A 486 -14.93 14.24 1.88
CA ARG A 486 -14.70 15.51 2.57
C ARG A 486 -15.66 16.62 2.11
N PHE A 487 -16.21 16.53 0.88
CA PHE A 487 -17.22 17.47 0.38
C PHE A 487 -18.65 17.08 0.79
N GLU A 488 -19.00 15.80 0.71
CA GLU A 488 -20.31 15.28 1.15
C GLU A 488 -20.61 15.71 2.60
N LYS A 489 -19.59 15.69 3.48
CA LYS A 489 -19.76 16.07 4.88
C LYS A 489 -20.04 17.56 5.07
N SER A 490 -19.43 18.45 4.27
CA SER A 490 -19.71 19.90 4.33
C SER A 490 -21.07 20.28 3.75
N GLU A 491 -21.59 19.52 2.78
CA GLU A 491 -22.97 19.71 2.29
C GLU A 491 -24.00 19.19 3.31
N SER A 492 -23.70 18.09 4.01
CA SER A 492 -24.56 17.53 5.07
C SER A 492 -24.57 18.30 6.40
N GLU A 493 -23.64 19.26 6.57
CA GLU A 493 -23.51 20.08 7.79
C GLU A 493 -23.90 21.55 7.56
N ALA A 494 -24.54 21.86 6.43
CA ALA A 494 -25.25 23.12 6.23
C ALA A 494 -26.49 23.18 7.14
N PRO A 495 -26.69 24.23 7.96
CA PRO A 495 -27.82 24.32 8.87
C PRO A 495 -29.13 24.53 8.09
N SER A 496 -30.14 23.71 8.36
CA SER A 496 -31.47 23.76 7.72
C SER A 496 -32.40 24.82 8.32
N ASP A 497 -31.87 25.78 9.08
CA ASP A 497 -32.64 26.75 9.88
C ASP A 497 -33.04 28.01 9.09
N TYR A 498 -33.59 27.82 7.88
CA TYR A 498 -34.24 28.87 7.09
C TYR A 498 -35.44 28.34 6.27
N GLN A 499 -36.28 27.48 6.84
CA GLN A 499 -37.54 27.07 6.20
C GLN A 499 -38.67 26.62 7.16
N GLN A 500 -38.79 27.31 8.31
CA GLN A 500 -39.98 27.26 9.18
C GLN A 500 -40.24 28.66 9.77
N ASP A 501 -41.04 29.49 9.07
CA ASP A 501 -41.87 30.57 9.65
C ASP A 501 -42.69 31.35 8.58
N GLU A 502 -43.20 30.69 7.52
CA GLU A 502 -44.06 31.37 6.52
C GLU A 502 -45.13 30.47 5.87
N GLU A 503 -45.83 29.63 6.65
CA GLU A 503 -47.06 28.97 6.15
C GLU A 503 -48.14 28.83 7.25
N ALA A 504 -48.83 29.94 7.52
CA ALA A 504 -49.98 30.01 8.43
C ALA A 504 -51.16 30.79 7.80
N GLY A 505 -51.48 30.51 6.53
CA GLY A 505 -52.60 31.18 5.85
C GLY A 505 -52.95 30.68 4.44
N LEU A 506 -54.11 29.99 4.35
CA LEU A 506 -55.03 29.94 3.20
C LEU A 506 -54.58 29.25 1.88
N GLY A 507 -55.25 28.13 1.55
CA GLY A 507 -55.49 27.73 0.14
C GLY A 507 -55.27 26.25 -0.18
N GLU A 508 -56.30 25.56 -0.67
CA GLU A 508 -56.14 24.23 -1.30
C GLU A 508 -55.60 24.36 -2.74
N PRO A 509 -54.74 23.44 -3.22
CA PRO A 509 -54.25 23.46 -4.59
C PRO A 509 -55.28 22.92 -5.59
N LEU A 510 -55.67 23.75 -6.58
CA LEU A 510 -56.55 23.34 -7.67
C LEU A 510 -55.84 22.41 -8.67
N ASN A 511 -56.55 21.34 -9.06
CA ASN A 511 -56.05 20.28 -9.93
C ASN A 511 -56.00 20.70 -11.42
N PRO A 512 -54.82 20.72 -12.08
CA PRO A 512 -54.66 21.18 -13.46
C PRO A 512 -55.05 20.09 -14.50
N ALA A 513 -56.32 19.67 -14.49
CA ALA A 513 -56.81 18.56 -15.32
C ALA A 513 -58.23 18.78 -15.88
N ALA A 514 -58.54 19.98 -16.37
CA ALA A 514 -59.84 20.28 -17.00
C ALA A 514 -59.78 21.31 -18.14
N LEU A 515 -60.64 21.09 -19.15
CA LEU A 515 -61.18 22.08 -20.09
C LEU A 515 -60.22 22.81 -21.04
N SER A 516 -59.80 22.10 -22.10
CA SER A 516 -59.64 22.72 -23.41
C SER A 516 -61.00 23.13 -23.98
N ALA A 517 -61.30 24.43 -24.05
CA ALA A 517 -62.49 24.96 -24.74
C ALA A 517 -62.22 26.30 -25.43
N SER A 518 -62.52 26.32 -26.73
CA SER A 518 -62.40 27.39 -27.73
C SER A 518 -63.17 28.70 -27.48
N ASN A 519 -62.80 29.75 -28.25
CA ASN A 519 -63.63 30.91 -28.70
C ASN A 519 -63.85 32.08 -27.71
N ILE A 520 -64.07 33.36 -28.11
CA ILE A 520 -63.92 34.09 -29.40
C ILE A 520 -63.81 35.63 -29.15
N ALA A 521 -62.99 36.32 -29.95
CA ALA A 521 -63.02 37.74 -30.43
C ALA A 521 -63.25 39.01 -29.53
N SER A 522 -62.82 40.13 -30.14
CA SER A 522 -63.35 41.53 -30.13
C SER A 522 -62.96 42.56 -29.04
N ASP A 523 -62.36 43.65 -29.56
CA ASP A 523 -62.56 45.08 -29.30
C ASP A 523 -62.04 45.79 -28.01
N GLY A 524 -61.58 47.04 -28.23
CA GLY A 524 -61.36 48.15 -27.28
C GLY A 524 -61.83 49.45 -27.96
N PRO A 525 -61.22 50.65 -27.77
CA PRO A 525 -60.35 51.20 -26.72
C PRO A 525 -61.05 52.48 -26.13
N PRO A 526 -60.48 53.71 -25.94
CA PRO A 526 -59.14 54.20 -25.53
C PRO A 526 -59.13 55.29 -24.40
N MET A 527 -57.92 55.80 -24.07
CA MET A 527 -57.54 57.23 -23.83
C MET A 527 -57.63 57.94 -22.44
N GLN A 528 -56.72 58.93 -22.30
CA GLN A 528 -56.51 59.99 -21.26
C GLN A 528 -56.03 59.56 -19.85
N GLY A 529 -55.05 60.22 -19.21
CA GLY A 529 -54.11 61.28 -19.67
C GLY A 529 -53.26 61.92 -18.53
N GLY A 530 -52.06 62.45 -18.81
CA GLY A 530 -51.20 63.18 -17.84
C GLY A 530 -49.71 63.31 -18.25
N GLN A 531 -49.03 64.45 -18.02
CA GLN A 531 -47.69 64.79 -18.56
C GLN A 531 -46.94 65.79 -17.61
N THR A 532 -45.62 66.13 -17.71
CA THR A 532 -44.57 65.77 -18.70
C THR A 532 -43.29 65.19 -18.00
N LEU A 533 -42.10 65.80 -17.77
CA LEU A 533 -41.51 67.10 -18.15
C LEU A 533 -39.95 67.15 -17.98
N TYR A 534 -39.19 67.11 -19.11
CA TYR A 534 -37.77 67.52 -19.33
C TYR A 534 -36.58 66.76 -18.64
N ASP A 535 -35.31 66.84 -19.13
CA ASP A 535 -34.74 66.77 -20.51
C ASP A 535 -33.17 66.70 -20.51
N GLY A 536 -32.55 66.20 -21.60
CA GLY A 536 -31.12 66.34 -22.00
C GLY A 536 -30.05 65.54 -21.24
N SER A 537 -28.85 65.22 -21.75
CA SER A 537 -28.21 65.22 -23.10
C SER A 537 -26.84 64.48 -22.96
N ALA A 538 -26.40 63.49 -23.76
CA ALA A 538 -26.20 63.31 -25.22
C ALA A 538 -24.79 63.71 -25.73
N SER A 539 -24.29 63.05 -26.80
CA SER A 539 -22.99 63.22 -27.53
C SER A 539 -21.67 62.83 -26.81
N ASP A 540 -20.51 62.54 -27.43
CA ASP A 540 -20.06 61.97 -28.75
C ASP A 540 -18.48 61.89 -28.71
N SER A 541 -17.68 61.21 -29.55
CA SER A 541 -17.82 60.09 -30.53
C SER A 541 -16.40 59.54 -30.91
N ASP A 542 -16.32 58.57 -31.85
CA ASP A 542 -15.22 58.26 -32.83
C ASP A 542 -13.78 57.88 -32.35
N GLU A 543 -13.22 56.70 -32.71
CA GLU A 543 -12.48 56.30 -33.95
C GLU A 543 -11.06 56.90 -34.13
N GLU A 544 -10.02 56.06 -34.23
CA GLU A 544 -9.40 55.73 -35.54
C GLU A 544 -8.32 54.61 -35.49
N TYR A 545 -7.83 54.23 -36.68
CA TYR A 545 -6.97 53.07 -36.99
C TYR A 545 -5.47 53.26 -36.69
N GLY A 546 -4.73 52.14 -36.62
CA GLY A 546 -3.26 52.15 -36.43
C GLY A 546 -2.55 50.82 -36.74
N ASN A 547 -2.79 50.23 -37.92
CA ASN A 547 -2.21 48.93 -38.31
C ASN A 547 -0.80 49.09 -38.93
N GLY A 548 0.17 48.23 -38.57
CA GLY A 548 1.54 48.27 -39.10
C GLY A 548 2.35 47.01 -38.78
N SER A 549 2.97 46.39 -39.79
CA SER A 549 3.50 45.02 -39.72
C SER A 549 4.91 44.82 -40.28
N HIS A 550 5.68 43.92 -39.64
CA HIS A 550 6.84 43.17 -40.20
C HIS A 550 8.13 43.97 -40.58
N PRO A 551 9.30 43.31 -40.83
CA PRO A 551 9.80 41.98 -40.41
C PRO A 551 11.32 41.95 -39.98
N THR A 552 11.91 40.74 -39.96
CA THR A 552 13.34 40.36 -40.23
C THR A 552 14.43 40.26 -39.14
N SER A 553 14.79 38.99 -38.83
CA SER A 553 16.14 38.36 -38.79
C SER A 553 17.29 38.83 -37.85
N LYS A 554 17.73 37.91 -36.97
CA LYS A 554 19.07 37.24 -36.86
C LYS A 554 19.10 36.41 -35.54
N GLU A 555 19.65 35.20 -35.38
CA GLU A 555 20.79 34.43 -35.94
C GLU A 555 21.99 34.37 -34.96
N HIS A 556 22.42 33.14 -34.61
CA HIS A 556 23.41 32.76 -33.58
C HIS A 556 23.03 33.09 -32.11
N PHE A 557 23.48 32.32 -31.09
CA PHE A 557 24.49 31.25 -31.06
C PHE A 557 23.95 29.99 -30.34
#